data_AF-A0A8B8CRI9-F1
#
_entry.id   AF-A0A8B8CRI9-F1
#
_cell.length_a   1.000
_cell.length_b   1.000
_cell.length_c   1.000
_cell.angle_alpha   90.00
_cell.angle_beta   90.00
_cell.angle_gamma   90.00
#
_symmetry.space_group_name_H-M   'P 1'
#
loop_
_entity.id
_entity.type
_entity.pdbx_description
1 polymer ?
#
loop_
_entity_poly.entity_id
_entity_poly.type
_entity_poly.pdbx_seq_one_letter_code
_entity_poly.pdbx_strand_id
1 'polypeptide(L)'
;MFVNMKDLRGFLGHRIHSGEILKSDDPSHIKDDISTLSHLISKLVLKLEEDSTVSTEMENLAYYTKRCLQEHEKKMYIEPRKAMSHSLKHLEDYQTIFIIGDAGSGKTRFCLELMTKFLKKCQDKSQYLTPLILTDSSQWNKIKFDKKYIVFIDDIVGKSNLNAGAFDNWSTVFD
;
A
#
# COMPACT_ATOMS: atom_id res chain seq x y z
N MET A 1 -3.26 8.03 8.14
CA MET A 1 -3.33 8.91 6.96
C MET A 1 -3.87 8.09 5.80
N PHE A 2 -4.83 8.62 5.04
CA PHE A 2 -5.46 7.96 3.89
C PHE A 2 -5.17 8.80 2.64
N VAL A 3 -4.69 8.18 1.57
CA VAL A 3 -4.38 8.83 0.27
C VAL A 3 -5.16 8.13 -0.83
N ASN A 4 -5.78 8.90 -1.73
CA ASN A 4 -6.52 8.41 -2.89
C ASN A 4 -5.69 8.65 -4.17
N MET A 5 -5.20 7.57 -4.79
CA MET A 5 -4.31 7.63 -5.95
C MET A 5 -5.06 7.47 -7.28
N LYS A 6 -5.68 8.54 -7.77
CA LYS A 6 -6.25 8.54 -9.14
C LYS A 6 -5.39 9.20 -10.22
N ASP A 7 -4.34 9.96 -9.90
CA ASP A 7 -3.73 10.89 -10.88
C ASP A 7 -2.32 10.57 -11.41
N LEU A 8 -1.76 9.38 -11.17
CA LEU A 8 -0.38 9.05 -11.62
C LEU A 8 -0.26 8.40 -13.02
N ARG A 9 -1.37 8.18 -13.74
CA ARG A 9 -1.36 7.48 -15.04
C ARG A 9 -0.95 8.33 -16.25
N GLY A 10 -0.68 9.63 -16.07
CA GLY A 10 -0.37 10.54 -17.18
C GLY A 10 1.08 10.55 -17.69
N PHE A 11 2.03 9.89 -17.01
CA PHE A 11 3.46 10.21 -17.19
C PHE A 11 4.30 9.25 -18.05
N LEU A 12 3.76 8.11 -18.50
CA LEU A 12 4.56 7.05 -19.15
C LEU A 12 4.04 6.64 -20.54
N GLY A 13 3.70 7.63 -21.37
CA GLY A 13 3.42 7.43 -22.78
C GLY A 13 4.48 8.10 -23.66
N HIS A 14 5.45 7.35 -24.20
CA HIS A 14 5.78 7.35 -25.64
C HIS A 14 7.02 6.50 -26.02
N ARG A 15 6.81 5.76 -27.13
CA ARG A 15 7.75 5.33 -28.20
C ARG A 15 8.85 4.33 -27.83
N ILE A 16 8.97 3.25 -28.61
CA ILE A 16 10.06 3.03 -29.60
C ILE A 16 9.54 2.23 -30.82
N HIS A 17 10.00 2.66 -32.00
CA HIS A 17 9.80 2.13 -33.36
C HIS A 17 10.33 0.70 -33.59
N SER A 18 9.66 -0.04 -34.48
CA SER A 18 10.13 -1.26 -35.14
C SER A 18 11.07 -0.94 -36.30
N GLY A 19 12.28 -1.52 -36.30
CA GLY A 19 13.23 -1.50 -37.41
C GLY A 19 13.52 -2.93 -37.91
N GLU A 20 13.55 -3.08 -39.23
CA GLU A 20 13.75 -4.33 -39.98
C GLU A 20 15.16 -4.91 -39.80
N ILE A 21 15.28 -6.25 -39.77
CA ILE A 21 16.56 -6.97 -39.70
C ILE A 21 16.91 -7.53 -41.08
N LEU A 22 18.01 -7.04 -41.67
CA LEU A 22 18.71 -7.63 -42.80
C LEU A 22 19.61 -8.79 -42.32
N LYS A 23 19.61 -9.91 -43.06
CA LYS A 23 20.37 -11.13 -42.77
C LYS A 23 21.83 -11.00 -43.19
N SER A 24 22.77 -11.37 -42.31
CA SER A 24 24.16 -11.72 -42.64
C SER A 24 24.61 -12.95 -41.87
N ASP A 25 25.11 -13.96 -42.59
CA ASP A 25 25.58 -15.25 -42.06
C ASP A 25 27.03 -15.15 -41.57
N ASP A 26 27.23 -14.72 -40.31
CA ASP A 26 28.52 -14.75 -39.60
C ASP A 26 28.35 -15.52 -38.26
N PRO A 27 29.15 -16.56 -37.94
CA PRO A 27 29.00 -17.33 -36.69
C PRO A 27 29.22 -16.51 -35.41
N SER A 28 29.83 -15.32 -35.53
CA SER A 28 29.97 -14.33 -34.46
C SER A 28 28.61 -13.82 -33.96
N HIS A 29 27.67 -13.61 -34.89
CA HIS A 29 26.30 -13.14 -34.62
C HIS A 29 25.52 -14.10 -33.74
N ILE A 30 25.67 -15.41 -33.94
CA ILE A 30 24.97 -16.45 -33.17
C ILE A 30 25.41 -16.42 -31.70
N LYS A 31 26.69 -16.14 -31.43
CA LYS A 31 27.25 -16.08 -30.08
C LYS A 31 26.77 -14.84 -29.33
N ASP A 32 26.68 -13.72 -30.03
CA ASP A 32 26.13 -12.46 -29.51
C ASP A 32 24.62 -12.56 -29.27
N ASP A 33 23.89 -13.22 -30.16
CA ASP A 33 22.44 -13.48 -30.02
C ASP A 33 22.13 -14.39 -28.82
N ILE A 34 22.92 -15.44 -28.60
CA ILE A 34 22.78 -16.33 -27.43
C ILE A 34 23.07 -15.57 -26.13
N SER A 35 24.09 -14.71 -26.11
CA SER A 35 24.42 -13.89 -24.93
C SER A 35 23.30 -12.89 -24.61
N THR A 36 22.70 -12.30 -25.64
CA THR A 36 21.58 -11.36 -25.53
C THR A 36 20.33 -12.07 -25.02
N LEU A 37 20.02 -13.26 -25.54
CA LEU A 37 18.92 -14.08 -25.07
C LEU A 37 19.08 -14.48 -23.60
N SER A 38 20.29 -14.91 -23.20
CA SER A 38 20.59 -15.27 -21.80
C SER A 38 20.38 -14.08 -20.86
N HIS A 39 20.81 -12.88 -21.26
CA HIS A 39 20.61 -11.66 -20.47
C HIS A 39 19.14 -11.29 -20.32
N LEU A 40 18.34 -11.46 -21.38
CA LEU A 40 16.90 -11.22 -21.34
C LEU A 40 16.18 -12.22 -20.42
N ILE A 41 16.57 -13.50 -20.45
CA ILE A 41 16.03 -14.53 -19.55
C ILE A 41 16.36 -14.20 -18.10
N SER A 42 17.60 -13.84 -17.79
CA SER A 42 17.99 -13.43 -16.42
C SER A 42 17.21 -12.21 -15.94
N LYS A 43 17.00 -11.20 -16.80
CA LYS A 43 16.15 -10.04 -16.48
C LYS A 43 14.69 -10.43 -16.23
N LEU A 44 14.16 -11.39 -17.00
CA LEU A 44 12.81 -11.91 -16.81
C LEU A 44 12.67 -12.65 -15.48
N VAL A 45 13.63 -13.50 -15.13
CA VAL A 45 13.64 -14.23 -13.85
C VAL A 45 13.70 -13.27 -12.67
N LEU A 46 14.60 -12.27 -12.71
CA LEU A 46 14.69 -11.25 -11.65
C LEU A 46 13.39 -10.46 -11.49
N LYS A 47 12.77 -10.05 -12.60
CA LYS A 47 11.46 -9.37 -12.55
C LYS A 47 10.34 -10.25 -11.99
N LEU A 48 10.34 -11.55 -12.34
CA LEU A 48 9.36 -12.50 -11.81
C LEU A 48 9.58 -12.75 -10.32
N GLU A 49 10.82 -12.82 -9.86
CA GLU A 49 11.18 -12.91 -8.43
C GLU A 49 10.75 -11.65 -7.67
N GLU A 50 11.04 -10.45 -8.19
CA GLU A 50 10.56 -9.17 -7.63
C GLU A 50 9.03 -9.11 -7.58
N ASP A 51 8.32 -9.46 -8.66
CA ASP A 51 6.86 -9.46 -8.67
C ASP A 51 6.25 -10.47 -7.68
N SER A 52 6.90 -11.64 -7.51
CA SER A 52 6.47 -12.69 -6.59
C SER A 52 6.70 -12.30 -5.12
N THR A 53 7.82 -11.65 -4.81
CA THR A 53 8.14 -11.16 -3.46
C THR A 53 7.19 -10.03 -3.08
N VAL A 54 6.96 -9.05 -3.96
CA VAL A 54 5.98 -7.98 -3.73
C VAL A 54 4.56 -8.55 -3.59
N SER A 55 4.20 -9.62 -4.31
CA SER A 55 2.91 -10.30 -4.11
C SER A 55 2.79 -10.91 -2.71
N THR A 56 3.81 -11.66 -2.30
CA THR A 56 3.83 -12.34 -0.98
C THR A 56 3.80 -11.32 0.16
N GLU A 57 4.52 -10.22 0.02
CA GLU A 57 4.53 -9.16 1.02
C GLU A 57 3.18 -8.44 1.15
N MET A 58 2.52 -8.17 0.03
CA MET A 58 1.18 -7.59 0.02
C MET A 58 0.14 -8.55 0.63
N GLU A 59 0.26 -9.84 0.36
CA GLU A 59 -0.58 -10.89 0.96
C GLU A 59 -0.40 -10.96 2.48
N ASN A 60 0.85 -10.86 2.96
CA ASN A 60 1.15 -10.81 4.39
C ASN A 60 0.53 -9.56 5.06
N LEU A 61 0.59 -8.41 4.40
CA LEU A 61 -0.03 -7.17 4.90
C LEU A 61 -1.56 -7.26 4.98
N ALA A 62 -2.18 -7.84 3.94
CA ALA A 62 -3.61 -8.09 3.92
C ALA A 62 -4.04 -9.10 5.00
N TYR A 63 -3.25 -10.16 5.20
CA TYR A 63 -3.49 -11.17 6.24
C TYR A 63 -3.41 -10.55 7.64
N TYR A 64 -2.38 -9.75 7.92
CA TYR A 64 -2.24 -9.01 9.17
C TYR A 64 -3.45 -8.11 9.42
N THR A 65 -3.83 -7.32 8.42
CA THR A 65 -4.98 -6.40 8.51
C THR A 65 -6.27 -7.15 8.83
N LYS A 66 -6.53 -8.26 8.11
CA LYS A 66 -7.70 -9.10 8.35
C LYS A 66 -7.73 -9.63 9.77
N ARG A 67 -6.60 -10.12 10.28
CA ARG A 67 -6.49 -10.63 11.65
C ARG A 67 -6.77 -9.54 12.68
N CYS A 68 -6.20 -8.34 12.53
CA CYS A 68 -6.44 -7.23 13.43
C CYS A 68 -7.92 -6.83 13.49
N LEU A 69 -8.60 -6.76 12.35
CA LEU A 69 -10.04 -6.45 12.30
C LEU A 69 -10.89 -7.55 12.97
N GLN A 70 -10.55 -8.83 12.76
CA GLN A 70 -11.24 -9.96 13.41
C GLN A 70 -11.04 -10.00 14.93
N GLU A 71 -9.83 -9.74 15.41
CA GLU A 71 -9.55 -9.65 16.85
C GLU A 71 -10.23 -8.43 17.48
N HIS A 72 -10.35 -7.35 16.70
CA HIS A 72 -11.02 -6.12 17.11
C HIS A 72 -12.52 -6.34 17.34
N GLU A 73 -13.22 -7.04 16.44
CA GLU A 73 -14.65 -7.36 16.56
C GLU A 73 -15.01 -8.17 17.82
N LYS A 74 -14.06 -8.96 18.35
CA LYS A 74 -14.27 -9.80 19.54
C LYS A 74 -14.24 -9.04 20.87
N LYS A 75 -13.78 -7.80 20.89
CA LYS A 75 -13.59 -7.01 22.12
C LYS A 75 -14.74 -6.03 22.29
N MET A 76 -15.20 -5.88 23.54
CA MET A 76 -16.19 -4.85 23.89
C MET A 76 -15.58 -3.46 23.69
N TYR A 77 -16.32 -2.57 23.03
CA TYR A 77 -15.92 -1.18 22.82
C TYR A 77 -17.04 -0.22 23.18
N ILE A 78 -16.75 0.71 24.09
CA ILE A 78 -17.66 1.79 24.44
C ILE A 78 -17.39 2.94 23.48
N GLU A 79 -18.25 3.06 22.47
CA GLU A 79 -18.04 4.01 21.39
C GLU A 79 -18.31 5.47 21.81
N PRO A 80 -17.34 6.39 21.59
CA PRO A 80 -17.58 7.82 21.69
C PRO A 80 -18.36 8.31 20.46
N ARG A 81 -19.69 8.09 20.47
CA ARG A 81 -20.60 8.27 19.31
C ARG A 81 -20.40 9.59 18.55
N LYS A 82 -20.26 10.71 19.27
CA LYS A 82 -20.08 12.04 18.65
C LYS A 82 -18.75 12.13 17.87
N ALA A 83 -17.65 11.72 18.50
CA ALA A 83 -16.34 11.72 17.87
C ALA A 83 -16.28 10.77 16.66
N MET A 84 -16.90 9.59 16.78
CA MET A 84 -16.98 8.62 15.68
C MET A 84 -17.78 9.16 14.50
N SER A 85 -18.96 9.74 14.73
CA SER A 85 -19.79 10.33 13.67
C SER A 85 -19.09 11.50 12.97
N HIS A 86 -18.44 12.39 13.73
CA HIS A 86 -17.67 13.49 13.16
C HIS A 86 -16.51 12.97 12.31
N SER A 87 -15.78 11.97 12.82
CA SER A 87 -14.62 11.39 12.12
C SER A 87 -15.02 10.69 10.82
N LEU A 88 -16.15 9.97 10.81
CA LEU A 88 -16.68 9.35 9.59
C LEU A 88 -17.00 10.40 8.53
N LYS A 89 -17.68 11.48 8.91
CA LYS A 89 -18.01 12.57 7.99
C LYS A 89 -16.75 13.26 7.46
N HIS A 90 -15.81 13.57 8.36
CA HIS A 90 -14.55 14.19 7.97
C HIS A 90 -13.75 13.29 7.00
N LEU A 91 -13.72 11.99 7.23
CA LEU A 91 -13.07 11.04 6.33
C LEU A 91 -13.76 10.95 4.96
N GLU A 92 -15.09 11.12 4.89
CA GLU A 92 -15.80 11.20 3.60
C GLU A 92 -15.48 12.49 2.84
N ASP A 93 -15.46 13.63 3.54
CA ASP A 93 -15.29 14.95 2.93
C ASP A 93 -13.84 15.19 2.49
N TYR A 94 -12.87 14.80 3.32
CA TYR A 94 -11.46 15.14 3.15
C TYR A 94 -10.58 13.95 2.77
N GLN A 95 -11.11 12.72 2.78
CA GLN A 95 -10.39 11.48 2.48
C GLN A 95 -9.19 11.20 3.39
N THR A 96 -8.92 12.03 4.40
CA THR A 96 -7.81 11.90 5.35
C THR A 96 -8.26 12.35 6.73
N ILE A 97 -7.72 11.74 7.79
CA ILE A 97 -7.93 12.16 9.17
C ILE A 97 -6.70 11.83 10.01
N PHE A 98 -6.42 12.68 11.00
CA PHE A 98 -5.37 12.48 12.01
C PHE A 98 -6.01 12.34 13.39
N ILE A 99 -5.66 11.26 14.10
CA ILE A 99 -6.13 10.99 15.45
C ILE A 99 -4.94 11.15 16.40
N ILE A 100 -5.00 12.17 17.25
CA ILE A 100 -3.92 12.56 18.17
C ILE A 100 -4.43 12.38 19.60
N GLY A 101 -3.54 11.98 20.51
CA GLY A 101 -3.86 11.77 21.92
C GLY A 101 -2.76 11.00 22.63
N ASP A 102 -2.84 10.95 23.96
CA ASP A 102 -1.80 10.37 24.80
C ASP A 102 -1.68 8.85 24.66
N ALA A 103 -0.58 8.28 25.16
CA ALA A 103 -0.44 6.84 25.29
C ALA A 103 -1.58 6.25 26.14
N GLY A 104 -2.16 5.13 25.70
CA GLY A 104 -3.29 4.50 26.40
C GLY A 104 -4.67 5.15 26.17
N SER A 105 -4.78 6.26 25.44
CA SER A 105 -6.08 6.92 25.15
C SER A 105 -7.02 6.14 24.22
N GLY A 106 -6.58 4.99 23.69
CA GLY A 106 -7.39 4.14 22.83
C GLY A 106 -7.43 4.55 21.35
N LYS A 107 -6.47 5.37 20.86
CA LYS A 107 -6.38 5.81 19.45
C LYS A 107 -6.45 4.66 18.46
N THR A 108 -5.63 3.63 18.64
CA THR A 108 -5.61 2.45 17.76
C THR A 108 -6.98 1.78 17.72
N ARG A 109 -7.63 1.63 18.88
CA ARG A 109 -8.99 1.07 18.98
C ARG A 109 -10.02 1.93 18.25
N PHE A 110 -9.95 3.25 18.44
CA PHE A 110 -10.82 4.20 17.75
C PHE A 110 -10.63 4.14 16.22
N CYS A 111 -9.39 4.08 15.74
CA CYS A 111 -9.08 4.00 14.30
C CYS A 111 -9.57 2.68 13.68
N LEU A 112 -9.43 1.56 14.39
CA LEU A 112 -9.95 0.26 13.94
C LEU A 112 -11.49 0.27 13.84
N GLU A 113 -12.19 0.87 14.80
CA GLU A 113 -13.64 1.05 14.68
C GLU A 113 -14.03 1.99 13.54
N LEU A 114 -13.30 3.10 13.38
CA LEU A 114 -13.55 4.07 12.32
C LEU A 114 -13.41 3.42 10.95
N MET A 115 -12.34 2.65 10.73
CA MET A 115 -12.11 1.87 9.51
C MET A 115 -13.23 0.86 9.29
N THR A 116 -13.58 0.06 10.30
CA THR A 116 -14.66 -0.94 10.21
C THR A 116 -15.99 -0.32 9.80
N LYS A 117 -16.38 0.79 10.45
CA LYS A 117 -17.62 1.50 10.13
C LYS A 117 -17.61 2.13 8.75
N PHE A 118 -16.47 2.70 8.33
CA PHE A 118 -16.33 3.31 7.02
C PHE A 118 -16.39 2.26 5.91
N LEU A 119 -15.73 1.11 6.09
CA LEU A 119 -15.81 -0.04 5.18
C LEU A 119 -17.25 -0.51 4.99
N LYS A 120 -17.99 -0.69 6.09
CA LYS A 120 -19.41 -1.08 6.04
C LYS A 120 -20.24 -0.07 5.26
N LYS A 121 -20.05 1.23 5.53
CA LYS A 121 -20.72 2.33 4.81
C LYS A 121 -20.39 2.35 3.32
N CYS A 122 -19.16 2.00 2.94
CA CYS A 122 -18.75 1.92 1.53
C CYS A 122 -19.36 0.69 0.83
N GLN A 123 -19.40 -0.46 1.49
CA GLN A 123 -20.06 -1.67 0.99
C GLN A 123 -21.55 -1.42 0.70
N ASP A 124 -22.24 -0.72 1.60
CA ASP A 124 -23.65 -0.32 1.40
C ASP A 124 -23.85 0.58 0.15
N LYS A 125 -22.81 1.32 -0.26
CA LYS A 125 -22.78 2.16 -1.47
C LYS A 125 -22.18 1.45 -2.70
N SER A 126 -21.99 0.14 -2.65
CA SER A 126 -21.30 -0.66 -3.69
C SER A 126 -19.87 -0.18 -4.01
N GLN A 127 -19.21 0.47 -3.06
CA GLN A 127 -17.81 0.88 -3.16
C GLN A 127 -16.93 -0.10 -2.37
N TYR A 128 -16.12 -0.88 -3.07
CA TYR A 128 -15.20 -1.81 -2.45
C TYR A 128 -13.86 -1.12 -2.17
N LEU A 129 -13.47 -1.09 -0.89
CA LEU A 129 -12.16 -0.63 -0.43
C LEU A 129 -11.44 -1.81 0.22
N THR A 130 -10.16 -1.98 -0.10
CA THR A 130 -9.29 -2.93 0.59
C THR A 130 -8.68 -2.26 1.83
N PRO A 131 -8.93 -2.76 3.05
CA PRO A 131 -8.29 -2.21 4.24
C PRO A 131 -6.84 -2.64 4.32
N LEU A 132 -5.98 -1.72 4.73
CA LEU A 132 -4.59 -1.96 5.08
C LEU A 132 -4.25 -1.27 6.39
N ILE A 133 -3.56 -1.98 7.28
CA ILE A 133 -2.99 -1.42 8.50
C ILE A 133 -1.48 -1.46 8.34
N LEU A 134 -0.85 -0.28 8.36
CA LEU A 134 0.58 -0.11 8.31
C LEU A 134 1.09 0.23 9.70
N THR A 135 2.10 -0.49 10.16
CA THR A 135 2.81 -0.24 11.42
C THR A 135 4.24 0.25 11.18
N ASP A 136 4.71 0.17 9.93
CA ASP A 136 6.05 0.57 9.52
C ASP A 136 6.03 1.20 8.13
N SER A 137 6.89 2.20 7.90
CA SER A 137 6.94 2.96 6.65
C SER A 137 7.38 2.12 5.45
N SER A 138 8.22 1.08 5.65
CA SER A 138 8.65 0.19 4.57
C SER A 138 7.48 -0.58 3.95
N GLN A 139 6.36 -0.73 4.68
CA GLN A 139 5.15 -1.37 4.18
C GLN A 139 4.44 -0.55 3.11
N TRP A 140 4.67 0.77 3.07
CA TRP A 140 4.09 1.64 2.06
C TRP A 140 4.52 1.26 0.64
N ASN A 141 5.83 0.99 0.46
CA ASN A 141 6.40 0.64 -0.84
C ASN A 141 5.92 -0.72 -1.37
N LYS A 142 5.25 -1.51 -0.54
CA LYS A 142 4.72 -2.84 -0.85
C LYS A 142 3.28 -2.79 -1.36
N ILE A 143 2.63 -1.63 -1.27
CA ILE A 143 1.24 -1.45 -1.69
C ILE A 143 1.19 -1.43 -3.21
N LYS A 144 0.47 -2.39 -3.78
CA LYS A 144 0.09 -2.36 -5.20
C LYS A 144 -1.03 -1.33 -5.38
N PHE A 145 -0.91 -0.40 -6.33
CA PHE A 145 -1.92 0.64 -6.58
C PHE A 145 -2.98 0.22 -7.62
N ASP A 146 -3.26 -1.07 -7.71
CA ASP A 146 -4.23 -1.67 -8.63
C ASP A 146 -5.68 -1.63 -8.09
N LYS A 147 -5.85 -1.35 -6.79
CA LYS A 147 -7.14 -1.30 -6.09
C LYS A 147 -7.33 0.02 -5.36
N LYS A 148 -8.55 0.21 -4.82
CA LYS A 148 -8.83 1.31 -3.90
C LYS A 148 -8.64 0.85 -2.47
N TYR A 149 -7.98 1.67 -1.67
CA TYR A 149 -7.58 1.31 -0.32
C TYR A 149 -8.16 2.24 0.74
N ILE A 150 -8.34 1.70 1.93
CA ILE A 150 -8.44 2.44 3.18
C ILE A 150 -7.20 2.04 4.00
N VAL A 151 -6.19 2.91 4.06
CA VAL A 151 -4.95 2.77 4.82
C VAL A 151 -4.99 3.40 6.23
N PHE A 152 -5.00 2.59 7.28
CA PHE A 152 -4.71 3.05 8.64
C PHE A 152 -3.20 2.93 8.88
N ILE A 153 -2.58 4.01 9.33
CA ILE A 153 -1.17 4.02 9.73
C ILE A 153 -1.14 4.15 11.23
N ASP A 154 -0.79 3.07 11.92
CA ASP A 154 -0.65 3.05 13.37
C ASP A 154 0.72 3.61 13.74
N ASP A 155 0.72 4.47 14.76
CA ASP A 155 1.92 4.98 15.41
C ASP A 155 2.96 5.72 14.52
N ILE A 156 2.49 6.68 13.71
CA ILE A 156 3.34 7.54 12.83
C ILE A 156 4.51 8.22 13.60
N VAL A 157 4.26 8.61 14.86
CA VAL A 157 5.20 9.39 15.70
C VAL A 157 5.58 8.60 16.97
N GLY A 158 5.40 7.29 16.95
CA GLY A 158 5.59 6.43 18.11
C GLY A 158 7.02 6.39 18.61
N LYS A 159 7.20 6.68 19.91
CA LYS A 159 8.40 6.29 20.67
C LYS A 159 8.44 4.76 20.78
N SER A 160 8.82 4.08 19.71
CA SER A 160 9.60 2.85 19.91
C SER A 160 10.99 3.31 20.33
N ASN A 161 11.51 2.77 21.43
CA ASN A 161 12.86 3.06 21.94
C ASN A 161 13.99 2.58 20.99
N LEU A 162 13.73 2.50 19.68
CA LEU A 162 14.62 1.92 18.67
C LEU A 162 14.72 2.69 17.36
N ASN A 163 13.93 3.74 17.08
CA ASN A 163 14.17 4.56 15.88
C ASN A 163 13.64 5.99 16.02
N ALA A 164 14.57 6.94 16.25
CA ALA A 164 14.30 8.38 16.18
C ALA A 164 13.88 8.85 14.76
N GLY A 165 14.02 8.01 13.74
CA GLY A 165 13.69 8.33 12.34
C GLY A 165 12.32 7.83 11.85
N ALA A 166 11.42 7.35 12.71
CA ALA A 166 10.10 6.86 12.26
C ALA A 166 9.30 7.97 11.54
N PHE A 167 9.33 9.19 12.09
CA PHE A 167 8.71 10.36 11.45
C PHE A 167 9.38 10.72 10.13
N ASP A 168 10.72 10.76 10.10
CA ASP A 168 11.49 11.09 8.89
C ASP A 168 11.24 10.06 7.77
N ASN A 169 11.15 8.78 8.13
CA ASN A 169 10.85 7.71 7.19
C ASN A 169 9.43 7.83 6.60
N TRP A 170 8.45 8.25 7.40
CA TRP A 170 7.11 8.56 6.90
C TRP A 170 7.06 9.85 6.09
N SER A 171 7.84 10.88 6.44
CA SER A 171 7.91 12.12 5.67
C SER A 171 8.42 11.88 4.25
N THR A 172 9.48 11.06 4.11
CA THR A 172 10.05 10.68 2.81
C THR A 172 9.05 9.91 1.93
N VAL A 173 8.08 9.23 2.52
CA VAL A 173 7.03 8.49 1.80
C VAL A 173 5.94 9.44 1.26
N PHE A 174 5.74 10.60 1.89
CA PHE A 174 4.65 11.52 1.59
C PHE A 174 5.07 12.83 0.92
N ASP A 175 6.37 13.12 0.84
CA ASP A 175 6.98 14.16 0.00
C ASP A 175 7.00 13.74 -1.49
#